data_AF-A0A1J5FQA1-F1
#
_entry.id   AF-A0A1J5FQA1-F1
#
_cell.length_a   1.000
_cell.length_b   1.000
_cell.length_c   1.000
_cell.angle_alpha   90.00
_cell.angle_beta   90.00
_cell.angle_gamma   90.00
#
_symmetry.space_group_name_H-M   'P 1'
#
loop_
_entity.id
_entity.type
_entity.pdbx_description
1 polymer ?
#
loop_
_entity_poly.entity_id
_entity_poly.type
_entity_poly.pdbx_seq_one_letter_code
_entity_poly.pdbx_strand_id
1 'polypeptide(L)'
;MGKLQIADEEYYISSEYLLNLAKRASELFECSEPIEKRQLLKFTLQNLRVDGSLVRYDELKPFDTIRLYASRQAWLPREDFRQ
;
A
#
# COMPACT_ATOMS: atom_id res chain seq x y z
N MET A 1 -11.20 2.71 -33.18
CA MET A 1 -11.96 2.22 -32.00
C MET A 1 -11.27 1.06 -31.26
N GLY A 2 -9.98 0.76 -31.47
CA GLY A 2 -9.35 -0.44 -30.86
C GLY A 2 -8.50 -0.22 -29.61
N LYS A 3 -8.04 1.02 -29.32
CA LYS A 3 -7.12 1.26 -28.20
C LYS A 3 -7.79 1.36 -26.82
N LEU A 4 -9.05 1.81 -26.75
CA LEU A 4 -9.78 1.88 -25.48
C LEU A 4 -10.18 0.49 -24.97
N GLN A 5 -10.60 -0.41 -25.87
CA GLN A 5 -11.04 -1.76 -25.49
C GLN A 5 -9.88 -2.62 -24.94
N ILE A 6 -8.68 -2.50 -25.52
CA ILE A 6 -7.47 -3.17 -25.03
C ILE A 6 -7.06 -2.62 -23.65
N ALA A 7 -7.14 -1.30 -23.46
CA ALA A 7 -6.84 -0.68 -22.18
C ALA A 7 -7.87 -1.04 -21.09
N ASP A 8 -9.15 -1.23 -21.44
CA ASP A 8 -10.18 -1.68 -20.49
C ASP A 8 -10.02 -3.16 -20.12
N GLU A 9 -9.66 -4.04 -21.05
CA GLU A 9 -9.41 -5.47 -20.77
C GLU A 9 -8.14 -5.69 -19.93
N GLU A 10 -7.10 -4.86 -20.11
CA GLU A 10 -5.84 -4.93 -19.36
C GLU A 10 -5.94 -4.30 -17.95
N TYR A 11 -7.02 -3.56 -17.66
CA TYR A 11 -7.23 -2.80 -16.41
C TYR A 11 -8.36 -3.35 -15.53
N TYR A 12 -8.87 -4.57 -15.79
CA TYR A 12 -9.72 -5.31 -14.83
C TYR A 12 -8.87 -5.90 -13.71
N ILE A 13 -8.16 -5.03 -13.02
CA ILE A 13 -7.53 -5.36 -11.75
C ILE A 13 -8.66 -5.41 -10.72
N SER A 14 -9.15 -6.62 -10.42
CA SER A 14 -10.14 -6.81 -9.37
C SER A 14 -9.54 -6.41 -8.01
N SER A 15 -10.38 -5.94 -7.08
CA SER A 15 -9.95 -5.64 -5.71
C SER A 15 -9.30 -6.84 -5.03
N GLU A 16 -9.73 -8.06 -5.38
CA GLU A 16 -9.12 -9.31 -4.93
C GLU A 16 -7.69 -9.47 -5.46
N TYR A 17 -7.46 -9.17 -6.74
CA TYR A 17 -6.13 -9.20 -7.33
C TYR A 17 -5.19 -8.19 -6.67
N LEU A 18 -5.63 -6.95 -6.45
CA LEU A 18 -4.85 -5.95 -5.69
C LEU A 18 -4.53 -6.42 -4.29
N LEU A 19 -5.50 -7.02 -3.60
CA LEU A 19 -5.30 -7.52 -2.24
C LEU A 19 -4.30 -8.69 -2.22
N ASN A 20 -4.40 -9.61 -3.18
CA ASN A 20 -3.45 -10.73 -3.30
C ASN A 20 -2.04 -10.24 -3.68
N LEU A 21 -1.94 -9.22 -4.53
CA LEU A 21 -0.68 -8.57 -4.86
C LEU A 21 -0.07 -7.87 -3.63
N ALA A 22 -0.88 -7.11 -2.88
CA ALA A 22 -0.45 -6.46 -1.64
C ALA A 22 0.00 -7.46 -0.57
N LYS A 23 -0.72 -8.58 -0.42
CA LYS A 23 -0.35 -9.68 0.50
C LYS A 23 1.04 -10.26 0.19
N ARG A 24 1.37 -10.37 -1.09
CA ARG A 24 2.64 -10.94 -1.57
C ARG A 24 3.68 -9.87 -1.90
N ALA A 25 3.41 -8.60 -1.61
CA ALA A 25 4.28 -7.49 -1.99
C ALA A 25 5.69 -7.62 -1.39
N SER A 26 5.80 -8.14 -0.16
CA SER A 26 7.10 -8.39 0.48
C SER A 26 7.91 -9.47 -0.26
N GLU A 27 7.27 -10.60 -0.59
CA GLU A 27 7.91 -11.71 -1.31
C GLU A 27 8.36 -11.28 -2.71
N LEU A 28 7.47 -10.57 -3.42
CA LEU A 28 7.75 -10.03 -4.75
C LEU A 28 8.88 -9.00 -4.68
N PHE A 29 8.87 -8.14 -3.66
CA PHE A 29 9.94 -7.18 -3.47
C PHE A 29 11.27 -7.89 -3.21
N GLU A 30 11.36 -8.90 -2.37
CA GLU A 30 12.63 -9.60 -2.08
C GLU A 30 13.24 -10.27 -3.30
N CYS A 31 12.41 -10.97 -4.08
CA CYS A 31 12.82 -11.72 -5.28
C CYS A 31 13.08 -10.86 -6.52
N SER A 32 12.69 -9.58 -6.52
CA SER A 32 12.81 -8.70 -7.68
C SER A 32 14.20 -8.11 -7.90
N GLU A 33 14.47 -7.77 -9.16
CA GLU A 33 15.67 -7.02 -9.54
C GLU A 33 15.63 -5.58 -8.96
N PRO A 34 16.78 -4.92 -8.75
CA PRO A 34 16.85 -3.57 -8.14
C PRO A 34 15.97 -2.52 -8.85
N ILE A 35 15.82 -2.63 -10.16
CA ILE A 35 14.98 -1.73 -10.97
C ILE A 35 13.49 -1.95 -10.66
N GLU A 36 13.06 -3.20 -10.58
CA GLU A 36 11.68 -3.58 -10.27
C GLU A 36 11.33 -3.23 -8.82
N LYS A 37 12.26 -3.48 -7.89
CA LYS A 37 12.16 -3.02 -6.49
C LYS A 37 11.87 -1.53 -6.41
N ARG A 38 12.60 -0.73 -7.20
CA ARG A 38 12.40 0.73 -7.23
C ARG A 38 11.04 1.11 -7.83
N GLN A 39 10.55 0.38 -8.83
CA GLN A 39 9.23 0.61 -9.41
C GLN A 39 8.12 0.26 -8.40
N LEU A 40 8.24 -0.88 -7.72
CA LEU A 40 7.33 -1.30 -6.64
C LEU A 40 7.28 -0.25 -5.53
N LEU A 41 8.43 0.22 -5.04
CA LEU A 41 8.48 1.26 -4.01
C LEU A 41 7.86 2.57 -4.44
N LYS A 42 8.07 3.01 -5.69
CA LYS A 42 7.43 4.23 -6.21
C LYS A 42 5.92 4.09 -6.34
N PHE A 43 5.45 2.89 -6.69
CA PHE A 43 4.03 2.59 -6.82
C PHE A 43 3.33 2.57 -5.46
N THR A 44 3.94 1.93 -4.45
CA THR A 44 3.36 1.78 -3.11
C THR A 44 3.57 3.00 -2.22
N LEU A 45 4.73 3.65 -2.31
CA LEU A 45 5.15 4.77 -1.47
C LEU A 45 5.44 5.98 -2.37
N GLN A 46 4.41 6.78 -2.62
CA GLN A 46 4.44 7.89 -3.58
C GLN A 46 5.38 9.04 -3.19
N ASN A 47 5.84 9.09 -1.93
CA ASN A 47 6.60 10.19 -1.32
C ASN A 47 7.78 9.71 -0.47
N LEU A 48 8.47 8.67 -0.94
CA LEU A 48 9.68 8.15 -0.31
C LEU A 48 10.78 9.23 -0.24
N ARG A 49 11.31 9.47 0.96
CA ARG A 49 12.44 10.38 1.20
C ARG A 49 13.54 9.62 1.94
N VAL A 50 14.79 9.85 1.54
CA VAL A 50 15.95 9.33 2.27
C VAL A 50 16.40 10.43 3.23
N ASP A 51 16.31 10.14 4.52
CA ASP A 51 16.75 11.02 5.61
C ASP A 51 17.94 10.37 6.32
N GLY A 52 19.14 10.71 5.87
CA GLY A 52 20.38 10.06 6.31
C GLY A 52 20.42 8.58 5.96
N SER A 53 20.42 7.71 6.97
CA SER A 53 20.37 6.25 6.82
C SER A 53 18.95 5.67 6.85
N LEU A 54 17.93 6.48 7.09
CA LEU A 54 16.55 6.05 7.21
C LEU A 54 15.75 6.40 5.97
N VAL A 55 14.89 5.48 5.56
CA VAL A 55 13.90 5.71 4.50
C VAL A 55 12.59 6.10 5.17
N ARG A 56 12.14 7.33 4.93
CA ARG A 56 10.87 7.87 5.44
C ARG A 56 9.84 7.95 4.33
N TYR A 57 8.58 7.82 4.70
CA TYR A 57 7.43 8.08 3.84
C TYR A 57 6.32 8.71 4.69
N ASP A 58 5.50 9.55 4.09
CA ASP A 58 4.27 10.05 4.72
C ASP A 58 3.08 9.30 4.12
N GLU A 59 2.05 9.04 4.92
CA GLU A 59 0.83 8.44 4.40
C GLU A 59 0.03 9.51 3.65
N LEU A 60 -0.11 9.35 2.34
CA LEU A 60 -0.95 10.24 1.52
C LEU A 60 -2.40 9.78 1.56
N LYS A 61 -3.33 10.73 1.37
CA LYS A 61 -4.76 10.38 1.25
C LYS A 61 -4.97 9.49 0.01
N PRO A 62 -5.79 8.43 0.10
CA PRO A 62 -6.68 8.09 1.23
C PRO A 62 -6.06 7.14 2.29
N PHE A 63 -4.81 6.70 2.13
CA PHE A 63 -4.20 5.68 3.00
C PHE A 63 -4.03 6.14 4.44
N ASP A 64 -3.75 7.43 4.66
CA ASP A 64 -3.75 8.05 6.00
C ASP A 64 -5.07 7.82 6.75
N THR A 65 -6.19 8.06 6.06
CA THR A 65 -7.53 7.84 6.60
C THR A 65 -7.77 6.35 6.94
N ILE A 66 -7.31 5.44 6.09
CA ILE A 66 -7.43 3.99 6.33
C ILE A 66 -6.65 3.60 7.58
N ARG A 67 -5.41 4.09 7.73
CA ARG A 67 -4.61 3.82 8.93
C ARG A 67 -5.24 4.39 10.18
N LEU A 68 -5.74 5.63 10.11
CA LEU A 68 -6.43 6.29 11.21
C LEU A 68 -7.58 5.41 11.73
N TYR A 69 -8.43 4.90 10.84
CA TYR A 69 -9.52 4.01 11.22
C TYR A 69 -9.07 2.61 11.66
N ALA A 70 -7.98 2.07 11.12
CA ALA A 70 -7.41 0.82 11.59
C ALA A 70 -6.95 0.91 13.06
N SER A 71 -6.46 2.09 13.48
CA SER A 71 -6.03 2.35 14.87
C SER A 71 -7.18 2.50 15.88
N ARG A 72 -8.45 2.47 15.44
CA ARG A 72 -9.64 2.74 16.28
C ARG A 72 -9.72 1.88 17.54
N GLN A 73 -9.22 0.64 17.51
CA GLN A 73 -9.27 -0.24 18.67
C GLN A 73 -8.38 0.27 19.82
N ALA A 74 -7.31 1.00 19.51
CA ALA A 74 -6.48 1.65 20.52
C ALA A 74 -7.17 2.85 21.17
N TRP A 75 -8.23 3.39 20.55
CA TRP A 75 -8.99 4.54 21.04
C TRP A 75 -10.21 4.13 21.87
N LEU A 76 -10.58 2.84 21.84
CA LEU A 76 -11.63 2.34 22.70
C LEU A 76 -11.13 2.35 24.15
N PRO A 77 -11.93 2.80 25.12
CA PRO A 77 -11.61 2.64 26.53
C PRO A 77 -11.32 1.17 26.79
N ARG A 78 -10.18 0.85 27.42
CA ARG A 78 -9.96 -0.51 27.90
C ARG A 78 -11.10 -0.87 28.86
N GLU A 79 -11.60 -2.09 28.79
CA GLU A 79 -12.65 -2.60 29.69
C GLU A 79 -12.22 -2.64 31.17
N ASP A 80 -11.04 -2.14 31.50
CA ASP A 80 -10.49 -1.97 32.86
C ASP A 80 -11.30 -0.96 33.71
N PHE A 81 -12.27 -0.25 33.12
CA PHE A 81 -13.19 0.68 33.83
C PHE A 81 -14.43 0.01 34.46
N ARG A 82 -14.45 -1.32 34.59
CA ARG A 82 -15.45 -2.03 35.40
C ARG A 82 -14.81 -2.60 36.68
N GLN A 83 -14.63 -1.74 37.69
CA GLN A 83 -14.53 -2.12 39.09
C GLN A 83 -15.54 -1.31 39.91
#